data_AF-A0A9Q7FDF6-F1
#
_entry.id   AF-A0A9Q7FDF6-F1
#
_cell.length_a   1.000
_cell.length_b   1.000
_cell.length_c   1.000
_cell.angle_alpha   90.00
_cell.angle_beta   90.00
_cell.angle_gamma   90.00
#
_symmetry.space_group_name_H-M   'P 1'
#
loop_
_entity.id
_entity.type
_entity.pdbx_description
1 polymer ?
#
loop_
_entity_poly.entity_id
_entity_poly.type
_entity_poly.pdbx_seq_one_letter_code
_entity_poly.pdbx_strand_id
1 'polypeptide(L)'
;MQTRIQPTPLIVLAAGSLRNVFVEIISEFERQLGIPVQIEHGPAGLLREKIEEGALFDVFASANLAHPEKLHSLGLTGPVLCFAQNRLCLIARRSLAVNEENLIDVLADPEVRLGTSTPMADPSGDYAVEFFQNVERRHPGKGRLLAGKAQALVGGRNSAPIPKGRTPAGFLIGQGTVDTFISYASNGLLNEGDPNLVVVPLPEALGPTAKYGVSVRRNAAGSAALFRNHLFTPTTKLALAGHGYVADGDSS
;
A
#
# COMPACT_ATOMS: atom_id res chain seq x y z
N MET A 1 15.64 -3.30 -44.73
CA MET A 1 15.55 -2.83 -43.34
C MET A 1 14.20 -3.24 -42.78
N GLN A 2 14.14 -4.23 -41.90
CA GLN A 2 12.92 -4.57 -41.19
C GLN A 2 12.77 -3.56 -40.04
N THR A 3 11.75 -2.72 -40.11
CA THR A 3 11.35 -1.85 -39.00
C THR A 3 10.94 -2.77 -37.85
N ARG A 4 11.78 -2.88 -36.81
CA ARG A 4 11.38 -3.51 -35.55
C ARG A 4 10.22 -2.68 -35.01
N ILE A 5 9.00 -3.17 -35.14
CA ILE A 5 7.85 -2.62 -34.41
C ILE A 5 8.17 -2.86 -32.93
N GLN A 6 8.56 -1.80 -32.23
CA GLN A 6 8.74 -1.86 -30.79
C GLN A 6 7.36 -2.09 -30.15
N PRO A 7 7.20 -3.07 -29.25
CA PRO A 7 5.93 -3.32 -28.62
C PRO A 7 5.46 -2.09 -27.85
N THR A 8 4.18 -1.73 -27.98
CA THR A 8 3.58 -0.66 -27.17
C THR A 8 3.66 -1.03 -25.69
N PRO A 9 4.21 -0.16 -24.82
CA PRO A 9 4.32 -0.46 -23.40
C PRO A 9 2.95 -0.66 -22.76
N LEU A 10 2.88 -1.64 -21.86
CA LEU A 10 1.75 -1.85 -20.97
C LEU A 10 1.68 -0.72 -19.95
N ILE A 11 0.53 -0.06 -19.81
CA ILE A 11 0.35 1.01 -18.81
C ILE A 11 -0.19 0.42 -17.52
N VAL A 12 0.63 0.42 -16.47
CA VAL A 12 0.27 -0.07 -15.13
C VAL A 12 0.08 1.10 -14.17
N LEU A 13 -1.09 1.19 -13.55
CA LEU A 13 -1.35 2.11 -12.44
C LEU A 13 -1.32 1.29 -11.14
N ALA A 14 -0.41 1.62 -10.22
CA ALA A 14 -0.19 0.81 -9.03
C ALA A 14 -0.13 1.63 -7.73
N ALA A 15 -0.65 1.05 -6.65
CA ALA A 15 -0.55 1.62 -5.32
C ALA A 15 0.91 1.96 -4.94
N GLY A 16 1.11 3.04 -4.20
CA GLY A 16 2.45 3.52 -3.81
C GLY A 16 3.26 2.53 -3.00
N SER A 17 2.62 1.70 -2.17
CA SER A 17 3.29 0.65 -1.39
C SER A 17 3.93 -0.44 -2.26
N LEU A 18 3.39 -0.68 -3.46
CA LEU A 18 3.92 -1.65 -4.41
C LEU A 18 5.22 -1.21 -5.09
N ARG A 19 5.66 0.05 -4.90
CA ARG A 19 6.79 0.64 -5.63
C ARG A 19 8.05 -0.22 -5.61
N ASN A 20 8.48 -0.69 -4.43
CA ASN A 20 9.74 -1.42 -4.32
C ASN A 20 9.65 -2.82 -4.93
N VAL A 21 8.59 -3.55 -4.62
CA VAL A 21 8.41 -4.93 -5.10
C VAL A 21 8.10 -4.99 -6.60
N PHE A 22 7.41 -3.97 -7.15
CA PHE A 22 7.13 -3.92 -8.59
C PHE A 22 8.38 -3.64 -9.44
N VAL A 23 9.48 -3.10 -8.89
CA VAL A 23 10.75 -3.01 -9.63
C VAL A 23 11.23 -4.39 -10.04
N GLU A 24 11.24 -5.35 -9.11
CA GLU A 24 11.67 -6.72 -9.37
C GLU A 24 10.67 -7.47 -10.27
N ILE A 25 9.37 -7.40 -9.93
CA ILE A 25 8.31 -8.08 -10.70
C ILE A 25 8.28 -7.61 -12.16
N ILE A 26 8.39 -6.29 -12.39
CA ILE A 26 8.37 -5.74 -13.75
C ILE A 26 9.63 -6.13 -14.50
N SER A 27 10.81 -6.00 -13.88
CA SER A 27 12.08 -6.40 -14.50
C SER A 27 12.04 -7.86 -14.96
N GLU A 28 11.48 -8.75 -14.13
CA GLU A 28 11.34 -10.15 -14.48
C GLU A 28 10.32 -10.39 -15.59
N PHE A 29 9.15 -9.74 -15.53
CA PHE A 29 8.13 -9.81 -16.58
C PHE A 29 8.67 -9.36 -17.94
N GLU A 30 9.35 -8.21 -17.98
CA GLU A 30 9.97 -7.66 -19.19
C GLU A 30 11.04 -8.60 -19.74
N ARG A 31 11.87 -9.18 -18.87
CA ARG A 31 12.92 -10.15 -19.24
C ARG A 31 12.32 -11.42 -19.84
N GLN A 32 11.25 -11.95 -19.26
CA GLN A 32 10.63 -13.21 -19.71
C GLN A 32 9.82 -13.06 -20.99
N LEU A 33 9.05 -11.98 -21.10
CA LEU A 33 8.02 -11.85 -22.15
C LEU A 33 8.36 -10.80 -23.20
N GLY A 34 9.38 -9.96 -22.98
CA GLY A 34 9.79 -8.91 -23.91
C GLY A 34 8.74 -7.80 -24.09
N ILE A 35 7.80 -7.67 -23.15
CA ILE A 35 6.72 -6.68 -23.17
C ILE A 35 7.11 -5.54 -22.23
N PRO A 36 7.41 -4.33 -22.73
CA PRO A 36 7.76 -3.20 -21.88
C PRO A 36 6.58 -2.77 -21.00
N VAL A 37 6.87 -2.27 -19.81
CA VAL A 37 5.88 -1.78 -18.85
C VAL A 37 6.19 -0.33 -18.48
N GLN A 38 5.21 0.54 -18.68
CA GLN A 38 5.20 1.88 -18.13
C GLN A 38 4.34 1.89 -16.86
N ILE A 39 4.96 2.21 -15.72
CA ILE A 39 4.26 2.23 -14.44
C ILE A 39 4.12 3.63 -13.86
N GLU A 40 2.93 3.95 -13.38
CA GLU A 40 2.66 5.10 -12.52
C GLU A 40 2.29 4.61 -11.11
N HIS A 41 3.03 5.07 -10.11
CA HIS A 41 2.73 4.82 -8.72
C HIS A 41 2.04 6.00 -8.06
N GLY A 42 1.00 5.74 -7.26
CA GLY A 42 0.29 6.77 -6.52
C GLY A 42 -0.66 6.22 -5.47
N PRO A 43 -1.36 7.11 -4.73
CA PRO A 43 -2.44 6.71 -3.84
C PRO A 43 -3.54 6.01 -4.65
N ALA A 44 -3.91 4.78 -4.26
CA ALA A 44 -4.74 3.93 -5.11
C ALA A 44 -6.15 4.50 -5.32
N GLY A 45 -6.70 5.24 -4.36
CA GLY A 45 -7.98 5.94 -4.52
C GLY A 45 -7.91 7.07 -5.54
N LEU A 46 -6.80 7.82 -5.58
CA LEU A 46 -6.59 8.86 -6.59
C LEU A 46 -6.32 8.26 -7.98
N LEU A 47 -5.61 7.14 -8.06
CA LEU A 47 -5.43 6.41 -9.32
C LEU A 47 -6.76 5.86 -9.83
N ARG A 48 -7.63 5.34 -8.95
CA ARG A 48 -8.99 4.94 -9.30
C ARG A 48 -9.77 6.13 -9.88
N GLU A 49 -9.74 7.29 -9.22
CA GLU A 49 -10.41 8.51 -9.70
C GLU A 49 -9.90 8.93 -11.09
N LYS A 50 -8.58 8.90 -11.32
CA LYS A 50 -8.01 9.15 -12.65
C LYS A 50 -8.56 8.17 -13.71
N ILE A 51 -8.73 6.90 -13.38
CA ILE A 51 -9.31 5.89 -14.29
C ILE A 51 -10.79 6.21 -14.58
N GLU A 52 -11.56 6.57 -13.55
CA GLU A 52 -12.96 6.99 -13.70
C GLU A 52 -13.10 8.24 -14.59
N GLU A 53 -12.11 9.14 -14.54
CA GLU A 53 -11.98 10.34 -15.38
C GLU A 53 -11.46 10.04 -16.81
N GLY A 54 -11.18 8.77 -17.14
CA GLY A 54 -10.81 8.34 -18.49
C GLY A 54 -9.30 8.27 -18.77
N ALA A 55 -8.45 8.23 -17.74
CA ALA A 55 -7.02 7.99 -17.92
C ALA A 55 -6.75 6.67 -18.65
N LEU A 56 -5.73 6.66 -19.51
CA LEU A 56 -5.26 5.45 -20.17
C LEU A 56 -4.56 4.54 -19.16
N PHE A 57 -4.93 3.27 -19.17
CA PHE A 57 -4.33 2.21 -18.35
C PHE A 57 -4.63 0.85 -18.99
N ASP A 58 -3.85 -0.16 -18.65
CA ASP A 58 -4.13 -1.54 -19.01
C ASP A 58 -4.32 -2.43 -17.78
N VAL A 59 -3.56 -2.16 -16.72
CA VAL A 59 -3.66 -2.88 -15.43
C VAL A 59 -3.74 -1.87 -14.30
N PHE A 60 -4.63 -2.13 -13.35
CA PHE A 60 -4.72 -1.41 -12.09
C PHE A 60 -4.46 -2.36 -10.92
N ALA A 61 -3.43 -2.06 -10.11
CA ALA A 61 -3.07 -2.79 -8.90
C ALA A 61 -3.24 -1.90 -7.66
N SER A 62 -4.19 -2.24 -6.79
CA SER A 62 -4.57 -1.47 -5.61
C SER A 62 -4.16 -2.16 -4.32
N ALA A 63 -3.97 -1.37 -3.25
CA ALA A 63 -3.73 -1.86 -1.88
C ALA A 63 -5.02 -2.20 -1.11
N ASN A 64 -6.16 -2.18 -1.79
CA ASN A 64 -7.44 -2.72 -1.33
C ASN A 64 -8.17 -3.42 -2.49
N LEU A 65 -9.19 -4.22 -2.16
CA LEU A 65 -10.09 -4.79 -3.18
C LEU A 65 -11.18 -3.80 -3.60
N ALA A 66 -11.59 -2.89 -2.71
CA ALA A 66 -12.71 -1.98 -2.94
C ALA A 66 -12.52 -1.06 -4.15
N HIS A 67 -11.31 -0.53 -4.41
CA HIS A 67 -11.07 0.33 -5.57
C HIS A 67 -11.17 -0.41 -6.91
N PRO A 68 -10.49 -1.55 -7.14
CA PRO A 68 -10.66 -2.29 -8.38
C PRO A 68 -12.07 -2.88 -8.51
N GLU A 69 -12.74 -3.24 -7.41
CA GLU A 69 -14.15 -3.68 -7.43
C GLU A 69 -15.08 -2.55 -7.87
N LYS A 70 -14.82 -1.31 -7.44
CA LYS A 70 -15.55 -0.13 -7.92
C LYS A 70 -15.40 0.03 -9.43
N LEU A 71 -14.19 -0.06 -9.97
CA LEU A 71 -13.97 0.03 -11.42
C LEU A 71 -14.64 -1.11 -12.19
N HIS A 72 -14.66 -2.32 -11.62
CA HIS A 72 -15.35 -3.46 -12.19
C HIS A 72 -16.87 -3.21 -12.24
N SER A 73 -17.46 -2.70 -11.16
CA SER A 73 -18.88 -2.36 -11.08
C SER A 73 -19.30 -1.28 -12.09
N LEU A 74 -18.39 -0.37 -12.45
CA LEU A 74 -18.58 0.64 -13.49
C LEU A 74 -18.38 0.08 -14.92
N GLY A 75 -17.98 -1.18 -15.05
CA GLY A 75 -17.73 -1.83 -16.33
C GLY A 75 -16.41 -1.42 -17.01
N LEU A 76 -15.51 -0.76 -16.28
CA LEU A 76 -14.23 -0.28 -16.82
C LEU A 76 -13.17 -1.40 -16.86
N THR A 77 -13.29 -2.40 -15.99
CA THR A 77 -12.34 -3.52 -15.85
C THR A 77 -13.04 -4.88 -15.90
N GLY A 78 -12.25 -5.92 -16.16
CA GLY A 78 -12.62 -7.32 -15.91
C GLY A 78 -12.64 -7.66 -14.40
N PRO A 79 -12.78 -8.95 -14.05
CA PRO A 79 -12.81 -9.40 -12.66
C PRO A 79 -11.58 -8.96 -11.87
N VAL A 80 -11.79 -8.72 -10.57
CA VAL A 80 -10.74 -8.40 -9.60
C VAL A 80 -10.17 -9.69 -9.03
N LEU A 81 -8.85 -9.78 -8.96
CA LEU A 81 -8.16 -10.89 -8.29
C LEU A 81 -7.33 -10.33 -7.12
N CYS A 82 -7.40 -11.00 -5.97
CA CYS A 82 -6.48 -10.74 -4.86
C CYS A 82 -5.15 -11.44 -5.18
N PHE A 83 -4.03 -10.73 -5.16
CA PHE A 83 -2.72 -11.33 -5.47
C PHE A 83 -1.73 -11.29 -4.30
N ALA A 84 -1.95 -10.39 -3.34
CA ALA A 84 -1.10 -10.24 -2.17
C ALA A 84 -1.88 -9.72 -0.97
N GLN A 85 -1.31 -9.88 0.21
CA GLN A 85 -1.78 -9.34 1.47
C GLN A 85 -0.62 -8.66 2.20
N ASN A 86 -0.97 -7.79 3.12
CA ASN A 86 -0.02 -7.10 4.00
C ASN A 86 -0.68 -6.89 5.36
N ARG A 87 0.12 -6.65 6.39
CA ARG A 87 -0.35 -6.25 7.72
C ARG A 87 0.04 -4.80 7.97
N LEU A 88 -0.61 -4.17 8.93
CA LEU A 88 -0.18 -2.86 9.41
C LEU A 88 0.85 -2.99 10.53
N CYS A 89 1.71 -1.99 10.65
CA CYS A 89 2.61 -1.78 11.76
C CYS A 89 2.56 -0.32 12.22
N LEU A 90 3.01 -0.08 13.45
CA LEU A 90 3.35 1.23 13.95
C LEU A 90 4.86 1.46 13.78
N ILE A 91 5.23 2.57 13.15
CA ILE A 91 6.60 3.08 13.16
C ILE A 91 6.63 4.22 14.17
N ALA A 92 7.55 4.21 15.12
CA ALA A 92 7.57 5.18 16.21
C ALA A 92 8.99 5.64 16.52
N ARG A 93 9.13 6.83 17.10
CA ARG A 93 10.40 7.25 17.70
C ARG A 93 10.77 6.27 18.83
N ARG A 94 12.02 5.80 18.83
CA ARG A 94 12.50 4.77 19.77
C ARG A 94 12.40 5.21 21.23
N SER A 95 12.52 6.51 21.50
CA SER A 95 12.39 7.09 22.84
C SER A 95 11.01 6.95 23.48
N LEU A 96 9.96 6.59 22.72
CA LEU A 96 8.65 6.25 23.30
C LEU A 96 8.64 4.90 24.00
N ALA A 97 9.66 4.05 23.79
CA ALA A 97 9.70 2.68 24.33
C ALA A 97 8.41 1.89 24.05
N VAL A 98 7.81 2.13 22.89
CA VAL A 98 6.58 1.43 22.47
C VAL A 98 6.91 0.00 22.06
N ASN A 99 6.04 -0.92 22.46
CA ASN A 99 6.08 -2.33 22.13
C ASN A 99 4.63 -2.85 21.96
N GLU A 100 4.45 -4.12 21.63
CA GLU A 100 3.13 -4.70 21.37
C GLU A 100 2.19 -4.64 22.58
N GLU A 101 2.73 -4.72 23.81
CA GLU A 101 1.96 -4.75 25.05
C GLU A 101 1.40 -3.36 25.41
N ASN A 102 2.19 -2.31 25.21
CA ASN A 102 1.83 -0.94 25.60
C ASN A 102 1.35 -0.06 24.42
N LEU A 103 1.33 -0.58 23.18
CA LEU A 103 1.05 0.19 21.97
C LEU A 103 -0.21 1.05 22.08
N ILE A 104 -1.31 0.46 22.56
CA ILE A 104 -2.59 1.15 22.66
C ILE A 104 -2.55 2.26 23.71
N ASP A 105 -1.85 2.06 24.82
CA ASP A 105 -1.70 3.06 25.87
C ASP A 105 -0.82 4.23 25.41
N VAL A 106 0.30 3.93 24.75
CA VAL A 106 1.19 4.94 24.16
C VAL A 106 0.46 5.76 23.11
N LEU A 107 -0.32 5.13 22.23
CA LEU A 107 -1.09 5.86 21.22
C LEU A 107 -2.22 6.71 21.85
N ALA A 108 -2.78 6.26 22.98
CA ALA A 108 -3.85 6.96 23.67
C ALA A 108 -3.37 8.17 24.50
N ASP A 109 -2.07 8.30 24.77
CA ASP A 109 -1.49 9.48 25.39
C ASP A 109 -1.71 10.71 24.49
N PRO A 110 -2.40 11.78 24.95
CA PRO A 110 -2.69 12.95 24.12
C PRO A 110 -1.45 13.65 23.56
N GLU A 111 -0.29 13.55 24.22
CA GLU A 111 0.95 14.20 23.79
C GLU A 111 1.64 13.47 22.63
N VAL A 112 1.32 12.20 22.38
CA VAL A 112 1.92 11.40 21.30
C VAL A 112 1.25 11.74 19.96
N ARG A 113 1.94 12.38 19.03
CA ARG A 113 1.36 12.73 17.73
C ARG A 113 1.37 11.53 16.79
N LEU A 114 0.20 11.19 16.23
CA LEU A 114 -0.01 10.04 15.37
C LEU A 114 -0.21 10.47 13.91
N GLY A 115 0.66 10.04 13.02
CA GLY A 115 0.55 10.21 11.57
C GLY A 115 -0.11 9.01 10.89
N THR A 116 -0.85 9.27 9.82
CA THR A 116 -1.49 8.27 8.97
C THR A 116 -1.48 8.71 7.51
N SER A 117 -1.80 7.78 6.62
CA SER A 117 -2.16 8.08 5.23
C SER A 117 -3.61 8.59 5.18
N THR A 118 -3.94 9.32 4.11
CA THR A 118 -5.25 9.96 3.95
C THR A 118 -6.32 8.93 3.56
N PRO A 119 -7.35 8.69 4.39
CA PRO A 119 -8.43 7.76 4.06
C PRO A 119 -9.12 8.11 2.74
N MET A 120 -9.71 7.12 2.08
CA MET A 120 -10.32 7.14 0.74
C MET A 120 -9.35 7.39 -0.43
N ALA A 121 -8.33 8.22 -0.23
CA ALA A 121 -7.31 8.52 -1.24
C ALA A 121 -6.20 7.46 -1.24
N ASP A 122 -5.75 7.05 -0.06
CA ASP A 122 -4.72 6.04 0.15
C ASP A 122 -5.26 4.94 1.08
N PRO A 123 -5.35 3.67 0.61
CA PRO A 123 -5.92 2.58 1.40
C PRO A 123 -5.29 2.38 2.77
N SER A 124 -4.02 2.75 2.97
CA SER A 124 -3.40 2.67 4.30
C SER A 124 -4.13 3.54 5.34
N GLY A 125 -4.80 4.62 4.91
CA GLY A 125 -5.63 5.45 5.76
C GLY A 125 -6.96 4.78 6.12
N ASP A 126 -7.56 4.07 5.17
CA ASP A 126 -8.79 3.29 5.42
C ASP A 126 -8.55 2.19 6.45
N TYR A 127 -7.43 1.47 6.32
CA TYR A 127 -7.05 0.46 7.30
C TYR A 127 -6.66 1.06 8.66
N ALA A 128 -6.11 2.28 8.71
CA ALA A 128 -5.90 2.97 9.99
C ALA A 128 -7.24 3.29 10.68
N VAL A 129 -8.24 3.74 9.91
CA VAL A 129 -9.61 3.95 10.43
C VAL A 129 -10.22 2.64 10.93
N GLU A 130 -10.07 1.54 10.20
CA GLU A 130 -10.53 0.21 10.64
C GLU A 130 -9.82 -0.23 11.93
N PHE A 131 -8.51 -0.02 12.03
CA PHE A 131 -7.76 -0.25 13.26
C PHE A 131 -8.33 0.55 14.43
N PHE A 132 -8.64 1.84 14.26
CA PHE A 132 -9.24 2.65 15.32
C PHE A 132 -10.62 2.13 15.75
N GLN A 133 -11.43 1.64 14.80
CA GLN A 133 -12.72 1.01 15.09
C GLN A 133 -12.54 -0.31 15.85
N ASN A 134 -11.53 -1.11 15.49
CA ASN A 134 -11.16 -2.32 16.22
C ASN A 134 -10.76 -1.97 17.66
N VAL A 135 -9.90 -0.96 17.84
CA VAL A 135 -9.49 -0.46 19.17
C VAL A 135 -10.71 -0.01 19.97
N GLU A 136 -11.63 0.77 19.39
CA GLU A 136 -12.83 1.23 20.10
C GLU A 136 -13.69 0.06 20.60
N ARG A 137 -13.83 -1.00 19.80
CA ARG A 137 -14.60 -2.19 20.18
C ARG A 137 -14.00 -2.98 21.32
N ARG A 138 -12.69 -2.87 21.57
CA ARG A 138 -11.97 -3.64 22.61
C ARG A 138 -11.55 -2.76 23.80
N HIS A 139 -11.33 -1.47 23.55
CA HIS A 139 -10.92 -0.45 24.50
C HIS A 139 -11.78 0.81 24.29
N PRO A 140 -13.04 0.81 24.77
CA PRO A 140 -13.96 1.92 24.56
C PRO A 140 -13.36 3.28 24.96
N GLY A 141 -13.57 4.29 24.13
CA GLY A 141 -13.00 5.63 24.27
C GLY A 141 -11.63 5.82 23.63
N LYS A 142 -10.76 4.79 23.64
CA LYS A 142 -9.41 4.92 23.07
C LYS A 142 -9.45 5.00 21.55
N GLY A 143 -10.27 4.18 20.88
CA GLY A 143 -10.35 4.20 19.43
C GLY A 143 -10.88 5.53 18.87
N ARG A 144 -11.91 6.10 19.51
CA ARG A 144 -12.38 7.47 19.17
C ARG A 144 -11.30 8.53 19.40
N LEU A 145 -10.53 8.42 20.48
CA LEU A 145 -9.42 9.33 20.76
C LEU A 145 -8.36 9.24 19.66
N LEU A 146 -7.96 8.02 19.26
CA LEU A 146 -6.99 7.82 18.17
C LEU A 146 -7.48 8.41 16.85
N ALA A 147 -8.74 8.14 16.48
CA ALA A 147 -9.34 8.70 15.28
C ALA A 147 -9.38 10.23 15.30
N GLY A 148 -9.65 10.84 16.46
CA GLY A 148 -9.72 12.30 16.62
C GLY A 148 -8.37 13.02 16.52
N LYS A 149 -7.27 12.37 16.93
CA LYS A 149 -5.92 12.96 16.93
C LYS A 149 -5.06 12.57 15.73
N ALA A 150 -5.45 11.53 14.99
CA ALA A 150 -4.69 11.05 13.84
C ALA A 150 -4.59 12.14 12.76
N GLN A 151 -3.37 12.38 12.29
CA GLN A 151 -3.07 13.38 11.27
C GLN A 151 -2.89 12.66 9.92
N ALA A 152 -3.77 12.94 8.96
CA ALA A 152 -3.65 12.45 7.59
C ALA A 152 -2.59 13.28 6.84
N LEU A 153 -1.35 12.80 6.78
CA LEU A 153 -0.19 13.58 6.33
C LEU A 153 0.28 13.20 4.93
N VAL A 154 -0.05 12.00 4.44
CA VAL A 154 0.38 11.50 3.13
C VAL A 154 -0.76 10.89 2.33
N GLY A 155 -0.55 10.71 1.03
CA GLY A 155 -1.48 10.00 0.16
C GLY A 155 -2.73 10.79 -0.27
N GLY A 156 -2.96 11.97 0.30
CA GLY A 156 -4.04 12.88 -0.11
C GLY A 156 -3.62 13.79 -1.26
N ARG A 157 -4.61 14.38 -1.95
CA ARG A 157 -4.41 15.31 -3.08
C ARG A 157 -3.51 16.50 -2.73
N ASN A 158 -3.59 16.96 -1.47
CA ASN A 158 -2.86 18.12 -0.96
C ASN A 158 -1.75 17.74 0.03
N SER A 159 -1.39 16.45 0.10
CA SER A 159 -0.30 16.02 0.99
C SER A 159 1.03 16.61 0.56
N ALA A 160 1.84 17.03 1.53
CA ALA A 160 3.19 17.50 1.26
C ALA A 160 4.03 16.37 0.64
N PRO A 161 4.91 16.66 -0.32
CA PRO A 161 5.75 15.64 -0.93
C PRO A 161 6.78 15.11 0.06
N ILE A 162 6.97 13.79 0.07
CA ILE A 162 8.07 13.15 0.80
C ILE A 162 9.33 13.20 -0.08
N PRO A 163 10.48 13.65 0.45
CA PRO A 163 11.72 13.69 -0.32
C PRO A 163 12.09 12.32 -0.91
N LYS A 164 12.69 12.32 -2.11
CA LYS A 164 13.19 11.10 -2.74
C LYS A 164 14.17 10.38 -1.82
N GLY A 165 14.07 9.05 -1.76
CA GLY A 165 14.93 8.21 -0.91
C GLY A 165 14.56 8.21 0.57
N ARG A 166 13.47 8.89 0.98
CA ARG A 166 12.93 8.82 2.34
C ARG A 166 11.61 8.06 2.36
N THR A 167 11.35 7.34 3.45
CA THR A 167 10.03 6.81 3.76
C THR A 167 9.17 7.93 4.37
N PRO A 168 7.83 7.89 4.21
CA PRO A 168 6.93 8.84 4.88
C PRO A 168 7.15 8.92 6.40
N ALA A 169 7.15 7.76 7.07
CA ALA A 169 7.30 7.66 8.51
C ALA A 169 8.66 8.19 8.99
N GLY A 170 9.77 7.73 8.37
CA GLY A 170 11.10 8.17 8.75
C GLY A 170 11.33 9.66 8.53
N PHE A 171 10.77 10.23 7.46
CA PHE A 171 10.82 11.68 7.23
C PHE A 171 10.00 12.45 8.28
N LEU A 172 8.72 12.12 8.46
CA LEU A 172 7.81 12.88 9.32
C LEU A 172 8.17 12.77 10.81
N ILE A 173 8.64 11.60 11.25
CA ILE A 173 9.14 11.39 12.61
C ILE A 173 10.50 12.08 12.80
N GLY A 174 11.40 11.96 11.82
CA GLY A 174 12.72 12.61 11.88
C GLY A 174 12.65 14.15 11.88
N GLN A 175 11.61 14.74 11.28
CA GLN A 175 11.32 16.17 11.36
C GLN A 175 10.59 16.57 12.67
N GLY A 176 10.19 15.59 13.49
CA GLY A 176 9.38 15.84 14.67
C GLY A 176 7.98 16.36 14.35
N THR A 177 7.43 16.08 13.16
CA THR A 177 6.04 16.42 12.81
C THR A 177 5.05 15.54 13.57
N VAL A 178 5.36 14.24 13.65
CA VAL A 178 4.65 13.24 14.44
C VAL A 178 5.64 12.38 15.22
N ASP A 179 5.17 11.68 16.24
CA ASP A 179 6.01 10.78 17.04
C ASP A 179 5.84 9.32 16.62
N THR A 180 4.68 9.01 16.02
CA THR A 180 4.34 7.69 15.49
C THR A 180 3.64 7.79 14.13
N PHE A 181 3.69 6.72 13.35
CA PHE A 181 3.06 6.63 12.03
C PHE A 181 2.55 5.21 11.77
N ILE A 182 1.26 5.05 11.46
CA ILE A 182 0.71 3.75 11.04
C ILE A 182 0.99 3.53 9.54
N SER A 183 1.62 2.41 9.20
CA SER A 183 2.03 2.06 7.84
C SER A 183 1.86 0.56 7.58
N TYR A 184 2.10 0.12 6.35
CA TYR A 184 2.24 -1.30 6.02
C TYR A 184 3.52 -1.89 6.61
N ALA A 185 3.49 -3.16 7.01
CA ALA A 185 4.65 -3.89 7.49
C ALA A 185 5.79 -3.93 6.45
N SER A 186 5.46 -4.10 5.16
CA SER A 186 6.43 -4.01 4.06
C SER A 186 7.19 -2.67 4.02
N ASN A 187 6.51 -1.57 4.36
CA ASN A 187 7.15 -0.26 4.50
C ASN A 187 7.89 -0.13 5.84
N GLY A 188 7.41 -0.79 6.89
CA GLY A 188 8.09 -0.91 8.19
C GLY A 188 9.51 -1.43 8.03
N LEU A 189 9.72 -2.50 7.25
CA LEU A 189 11.03 -3.10 6.97
C LEU A 189 12.06 -2.06 6.48
N LEU A 190 11.63 -1.05 5.72
CA LEU A 190 12.50 0.01 5.20
C LEU A 190 13.02 0.96 6.29
N ASN A 191 12.48 0.88 7.51
CA ASN A 191 12.82 1.76 8.64
C ASN A 191 13.55 1.01 9.76
N GLU A 192 13.69 -0.32 9.69
CA GLU A 192 14.32 -1.12 10.75
C GLU A 192 15.79 -0.78 10.97
N GLY A 193 16.48 -0.28 9.94
CA GLY A 193 17.87 0.16 10.01
C GLY A 193 18.08 1.53 10.68
N ASP A 194 17.02 2.29 10.97
CA ASP A 194 17.16 3.60 11.63
C ASP A 194 17.26 3.45 13.16
N PRO A 195 18.38 3.86 13.80
CA PRO A 195 18.54 3.72 15.24
C PRO A 195 17.55 4.56 16.05
N ASN A 196 16.93 5.58 15.46
CA ASN A 196 15.96 6.45 16.13
C ASN A 196 14.52 5.96 16.01
N LEU A 197 14.26 4.94 15.18
CA LEU A 197 12.92 4.41 14.95
C LEU A 197 12.78 3.01 15.50
N VAL A 198 11.58 2.64 15.90
CA VAL A 198 11.18 1.27 16.19
C VAL A 198 9.96 0.93 15.33
N VAL A 199 9.92 -0.30 14.83
CA VAL A 199 8.78 -0.85 14.08
C VAL A 199 8.12 -1.87 14.99
N VAL A 200 6.83 -1.70 15.26
CA VAL A 200 6.03 -2.56 16.13
C VAL A 200 4.85 -3.08 15.32
N PRO A 201 4.66 -4.40 15.16
CA PRO A 201 3.46 -4.94 14.55
C PRO A 201 2.21 -4.45 15.29
N LEU A 202 1.11 -4.18 14.56
CA LEU A 202 -0.16 -3.97 15.26
C LEU A 202 -0.63 -5.31 15.86
N PRO A 203 -1.21 -5.32 17.07
CA PRO A 203 -1.73 -6.55 17.67
C PRO A 203 -2.70 -7.26 16.72
N GLU A 204 -2.54 -8.56 16.51
CA GLU A 204 -3.32 -9.31 15.51
C GLU A 204 -4.84 -9.17 15.71
N ALA A 205 -5.29 -9.13 16.97
CA ALA A 205 -6.70 -8.96 17.32
C ALA A 205 -7.29 -7.58 16.94
N LEU A 206 -6.44 -6.61 16.57
CA LEU A 206 -6.81 -5.22 16.30
C LEU A 206 -6.39 -4.77 14.89
N GLY A 207 -5.28 -5.29 14.37
CA GLY A 207 -4.72 -4.90 13.07
C GLY A 207 -5.48 -5.53 11.89
N PRO A 208 -6.03 -4.75 10.96
CA PRO A 208 -6.66 -5.30 9.77
C PRO A 208 -5.62 -5.92 8.82
N THR A 209 -6.08 -6.87 8.01
CA THR A 209 -5.28 -7.42 6.89
C THR A 209 -5.58 -6.64 5.63
N ALA A 210 -4.56 -6.01 5.06
CA ALA A 210 -4.68 -5.32 3.80
C ALA A 210 -4.60 -6.30 2.64
N LYS A 211 -5.62 -6.33 1.78
CA LYS A 211 -5.67 -7.20 0.59
C LYS A 211 -5.42 -6.41 -0.68
N TYR A 212 -4.48 -6.86 -1.50
CA TYR A 212 -4.08 -6.19 -2.73
C TYR A 212 -4.80 -6.80 -3.92
N GLY A 213 -5.57 -5.96 -4.63
CA GLY A 213 -6.36 -6.35 -5.77
C GLY A 213 -5.72 -5.93 -7.09
N VAL A 214 -5.81 -6.78 -8.10
CA VAL A 214 -5.46 -6.45 -9.49
C VAL A 214 -6.67 -6.60 -10.40
N SER A 215 -6.83 -5.67 -11.34
CA SER A 215 -7.84 -5.75 -12.40
C SER A 215 -7.25 -5.28 -13.73
N VAL A 216 -7.78 -5.80 -14.83
CA VAL A 216 -7.35 -5.48 -16.20
C VAL A 216 -8.44 -4.66 -16.88
N ARG A 217 -8.07 -3.60 -17.61
CA ARG A 217 -9.00 -2.79 -18.39
C ARG A 217 -9.82 -3.66 -19.33
N ARG A 218 -11.11 -3.37 -19.48
CA ARG A 218 -11.97 -4.06 -20.44
C ARG A 218 -11.44 -3.84 -21.87
N ASN A 219 -11.39 -4.91 -22.65
CA ASN A 219 -10.86 -4.92 -24.02
C ASN A 219 -9.37 -4.51 -24.13
N ALA A 220 -8.60 -4.62 -23.04
CA ALA A 220 -7.15 -4.47 -23.10
C ALA A 220 -6.52 -5.54 -24.00
N ALA A 221 -5.34 -5.25 -24.53
CA ALA A 221 -4.55 -6.24 -25.25
C ALA A 221 -4.20 -7.45 -24.36
N GLY A 222 -3.96 -8.61 -24.97
CA GLY A 222 -3.63 -9.84 -24.24
C GLY A 222 -2.41 -9.71 -23.30
N SER A 223 -1.49 -8.77 -23.59
CA SER A 223 -0.35 -8.44 -22.74
C SER A 223 -0.76 -8.02 -21.31
N ALA A 224 -1.90 -7.37 -21.13
CA ALA A 224 -2.40 -6.98 -19.82
C ALA A 224 -2.82 -8.20 -18.98
N ALA A 225 -3.44 -9.19 -19.61
CA ALA A 225 -3.76 -10.46 -18.96
C ALA A 225 -2.50 -11.25 -18.62
N LEU A 226 -1.46 -11.20 -19.48
CA LEU A 226 -0.15 -11.82 -19.17
C LEU A 226 0.50 -11.19 -17.94
N PHE A 227 0.51 -9.86 -17.82
CA PHE A 227 1.06 -9.19 -16.62
C PHE A 227 0.26 -9.54 -15.37
N ARG A 228 -1.08 -9.49 -15.43
CA ARG A 228 -1.92 -9.95 -14.31
C ARG A 228 -1.60 -11.38 -13.90
N ASN A 229 -1.48 -12.30 -14.85
CA ASN A 229 -1.16 -13.70 -14.56
C ASN A 229 0.26 -13.85 -14.00
N HIS A 230 1.21 -13.01 -14.42
CA HIS A 230 2.57 -13.00 -13.91
C HIS A 230 2.60 -12.75 -12.40
N LEU A 231 1.68 -11.93 -11.87
CA LEU A 231 1.54 -11.67 -10.42
C LEU A 231 1.27 -12.93 -9.58
N PHE A 232 0.83 -14.03 -10.19
CA PHE A 232 0.53 -15.29 -9.52
C PHE A 232 1.61 -16.36 -9.72
N THR A 233 2.70 -16.03 -10.42
CA THR A 233 3.81 -16.96 -10.64
C THR A 233 4.61 -17.20 -9.35
N PRO A 234 5.23 -18.39 -9.18
CA PRO A 234 6.09 -18.66 -8.03
C PRO A 234 7.20 -17.61 -7.83
N THR A 235 7.80 -17.11 -8.91
CA THR A 235 8.82 -16.05 -8.86
C THR A 235 8.25 -14.76 -8.29
N THR A 236 7.06 -14.33 -8.70
CA THR A 236 6.42 -13.14 -8.11
C THR A 236 6.04 -13.37 -6.65
N LYS A 237 5.57 -14.56 -6.28
CA LYS A 237 5.28 -14.90 -4.87
C LYS A 237 6.53 -14.77 -3.99
N LEU A 238 7.68 -15.24 -4.47
CA LEU A 238 8.96 -15.10 -3.78
C LEU A 238 9.39 -13.62 -3.64
N ALA A 239 9.24 -12.83 -4.70
CA ALA A 239 9.52 -11.39 -4.65
C ALA A 239 8.61 -10.68 -3.63
N LEU A 240 7.31 -11.00 -3.63
CA LEU A 240 6.34 -10.49 -2.65
C LEU A 240 6.78 -10.82 -1.21
N ALA A 241 7.13 -12.08 -0.94
CA ALA A 241 7.61 -12.52 0.37
C ALA A 241 8.90 -11.79 0.79
N GLY A 242 9.88 -11.65 -0.10
CA GLY A 242 11.13 -10.91 0.14
C GLY A 242 10.93 -9.44 0.47
N HIS A 243 9.78 -8.87 0.07
CA HIS A 243 9.39 -7.49 0.37
C HIS A 243 8.35 -7.37 1.50
N GLY A 244 8.08 -8.44 2.26
CA GLY A 244 7.17 -8.41 3.41
C GLY A 244 5.69 -8.46 3.07
N TYR A 245 5.33 -8.94 1.88
CA TYR A 245 3.95 -9.26 1.49
C TYR A 245 3.70 -10.77 1.65
N VAL A 246 2.43 -11.14 1.85
CA VAL A 246 1.99 -12.54 1.78
C VAL A 246 1.26 -12.74 0.46
N ALA A 247 1.71 -13.63 -0.41
CA ALA A 247 1.02 -13.86 -1.68
C ALA A 247 -0.31 -14.59 -1.50
N ASP A 248 -1.23 -14.42 -2.44
CA ASP A 248 -2.52 -15.13 -2.43
C ASP A 248 -2.34 -16.65 -2.53
N GLY A 249 -3.10 -17.39 -1.73
CA GLY A 249 -2.99 -18.85 -1.60
C GLY A 249 -1.86 -19.37 -0.70
N ASP A 250 -1.03 -18.49 -0.13
CA ASP A 250 0.01 -18.87 0.85
C ASP A 250 -0.46 -18.67 2.31
N SER A 251 -1.72 -18.27 2.51
CA SER A 251 -2.38 -18.22 3.82
C SER A 251 -2.68 -19.65 4.29
N SER A 252 -1.93 -20.13 5.28
CA SER A 252 -2.23 -21.41 5.98
C SER A 252 -3.40 -21.26 6.93
#